data_AF-A0A818CUM4-F1
#
_entry.id   AF-A0A818CUM4-F1
#
_cell.length_a   1.000
_cell.length_b   1.000
_cell.length_c   1.000
_cell.angle_alpha   90.00
_cell.angle_beta   90.00
_cell.angle_gamma   90.00
#
_symmetry.space_group_name_H-M   'P 1'
#
loop_
_entity.id
_entity.type
_entity.pdbx_description
1 polymer ?
#
loop_
_entity_poly.entity_id
_entity_poly.type
_entity_poly.pdbx_seq_one_letter_code
_entity_poly.pdbx_strand_id
1 'polypeptide(L)'
;MRRVDQPIRCVQCSDYYLVQDYKMGVCVHHDGFVYDNHSITLAQWGQHAAIAQLLKDEAAAMKQSTTNPLTPEQKERLEREKQRFKYICCNQTVQASGMVGGCKRGKHSLADVKLIQWEYECDHNRDYQDKRLNLLQTRI
;
A
#
# COMPACT_ATOMS: atom_id res chain seq x y z
N MET A 1 15.76 22.21 -19.34
CA MET A 1 16.54 21.87 -18.13
C MET A 1 15.70 22.21 -16.90
N ARG A 2 15.47 21.24 -15.99
CA ARG A 2 14.80 21.52 -14.70
C ARG A 2 15.81 22.16 -13.73
N ARG A 3 15.35 23.06 -12.86
CA ARG A 3 16.19 23.67 -11.82
C ARG A 3 16.53 22.63 -10.76
N VAL A 4 17.75 22.69 -10.22
CA VAL A 4 18.27 21.73 -9.22
C VAL A 4 17.40 21.69 -7.95
N ASP A 5 16.75 22.81 -7.61
CA ASP A 5 15.95 22.96 -6.39
C ASP A 5 14.46 22.65 -6.56
N GLN A 6 14.03 22.17 -7.74
CA GLN A 6 12.61 21.87 -7.95
C GLN A 6 12.28 20.48 -7.37
N PRO A 7 11.32 20.37 -6.44
CA PRO A 7 10.90 19.07 -5.92
C PRO A 7 10.19 18.27 -7.01
N ILE A 8 10.52 16.99 -7.08
CA ILE A 8 9.94 16.02 -8.00
C ILE A 8 9.13 15.03 -7.17
N ARG A 9 7.89 14.76 -7.58
CA ARG A 9 7.06 13.73 -6.95
C ARG A 9 7.49 12.35 -7.43
N CYS A 10 7.85 11.48 -6.50
CA CYS A 10 8.08 10.06 -6.73
C CYS A 10 6.75 9.30 -6.64
N VAL A 11 6.38 8.54 -7.67
CA VAL A 11 5.13 7.74 -7.65
C VAL A 11 5.29 6.44 -6.86
N GLN A 12 6.52 5.96 -6.65
CA GLN A 12 6.79 4.71 -5.94
C GLN A 12 6.59 4.84 -4.43
N CYS A 13 7.17 5.90 -3.83
CA CYS A 13 7.06 6.17 -2.39
C CYS A 13 6.06 7.28 -2.06
N SER A 14 5.41 7.88 -3.07
CA SER A 14 4.47 9.00 -2.94
C SER A 14 5.03 10.26 -2.26
N ASP A 15 6.36 10.39 -2.21
CA ASP A 15 7.06 11.52 -1.57
C ASP A 15 7.73 12.44 -2.61
N TYR A 16 8.13 13.63 -2.18
CA TYR A 16 8.88 14.58 -2.98
C TYR A 16 10.38 14.47 -2.71
N TYR A 17 11.18 14.58 -3.77
CA TYR A 17 12.64 14.51 -3.68
C TYR A 17 13.29 15.57 -4.57
N LEU A 18 14.53 15.95 -4.25
CA LEU A 18 15.34 16.81 -5.11
C LEU A 18 16.18 15.96 -6.07
N VAL A 19 16.63 16.51 -7.20
CA VAL A 19 17.38 15.75 -8.22
C VAL A 19 18.62 15.05 -7.63
N GLN A 20 19.29 15.66 -6.66
CA GLN A 20 20.45 15.10 -5.94
C GLN A 20 20.13 13.82 -5.13
N ASP A 21 18.86 13.60 -4.80
CA ASP A 21 18.37 12.43 -4.07
C ASP A 21 17.96 11.28 -5.02
N TYR A 22 18.10 11.46 -6.34
CA TYR A 22 17.93 10.41 -7.35
C TYR A 22 19.12 9.41 -7.35
N LYS A 23 19.33 8.72 -6.24
CA LYS A 23 20.40 7.73 -6.07
C LYS A 23 19.84 6.45 -5.47
N MET A 24 20.54 5.35 -5.71
CA MET A 24 20.13 4.04 -5.21
C MET A 24 20.05 4.04 -3.68
N GLY A 25 19.01 3.43 -3.14
CA GLY A 25 18.85 3.24 -1.70
C GLY A 25 18.06 4.32 -0.96
N VAL A 26 17.71 5.43 -1.64
CA VAL A 26 16.98 6.56 -1.02
C VAL A 26 15.48 6.36 -1.06
N CYS A 27 14.95 5.92 -2.21
CA CYS A 27 13.53 5.64 -2.30
C CYS A 27 13.25 4.30 -1.61
N VAL A 28 12.37 4.34 -0.61
CA VAL A 28 11.88 3.16 0.09
C VAL A 28 10.40 3.01 -0.22
N HIS A 29 10.02 1.92 -0.90
CA HIS A 29 8.64 1.74 -1.40
C HIS A 29 8.17 0.28 -1.34
N HIS A 30 6.86 0.11 -1.46
CA HIS A 30 6.25 -1.16 -1.82
C HIS A 30 5.94 -1.15 -3.31
N ASP A 31 6.32 -2.19 -4.01
CA ASP A 31 5.82 -2.49 -5.34
C ASP A 31 4.86 -3.69 -5.28
N GLY A 32 4.24 -3.98 -6.41
CA GLY A 32 3.20 -4.99 -6.49
C GLY A 32 1.85 -4.49 -5.97
N PHE A 33 0.85 -5.33 -6.15
CA PHE A 33 -0.49 -5.08 -5.65
C PHE A 33 -0.62 -5.38 -4.14
N VAL A 34 -1.77 -5.06 -3.59
CA VAL A 34 -2.19 -5.47 -2.26
C VAL A 34 -3.29 -6.53 -2.39
N TYR A 35 -3.36 -7.45 -1.43
CA TYR A 35 -4.41 -8.46 -1.43
C TYR A 35 -5.22 -8.39 -0.14
N ASP A 36 -6.48 -8.77 -0.26
CA ASP A 36 -7.38 -8.95 0.87
C ASP A 36 -7.04 -10.28 1.57
N ASN A 37 -6.41 -10.16 2.73
CA ASN A 37 -6.01 -11.27 3.58
C ASN A 37 -7.21 -12.00 4.21
N HIS A 38 -8.37 -11.35 4.33
CA HIS A 38 -9.60 -11.98 4.82
C HIS A 38 -10.37 -12.71 3.71
N SER A 39 -10.14 -12.34 2.46
CA SER A 39 -10.69 -13.05 1.30
C SER A 39 -10.08 -14.45 1.16
N ILE A 40 -10.93 -15.47 0.97
CA ILE A 40 -10.51 -16.86 0.69
C ILE A 40 -9.64 -16.91 -0.57
N THR A 41 -9.99 -16.12 -1.58
CA THR A 41 -9.32 -16.11 -2.89
C THR A 41 -8.14 -15.14 -2.96
N LEU A 42 -7.74 -14.52 -1.84
CA LEU A 42 -6.71 -13.46 -1.82
C LEU A 42 -7.01 -12.37 -2.86
N ALA A 43 -8.24 -11.82 -2.84
CA ALA A 43 -8.67 -10.84 -3.84
C ALA A 43 -7.64 -9.71 -4.00
N GLN A 44 -7.29 -9.38 -5.23
CA GLN A 44 -6.28 -8.37 -5.57
C GLN A 44 -6.88 -6.97 -5.61
N TRP A 45 -6.09 -6.00 -5.15
CA TRP A 45 -6.44 -4.59 -5.04
C TRP A 45 -5.25 -3.72 -5.43
N GLY A 46 -5.52 -2.56 -6.04
CA GLY A 46 -4.54 -1.50 -6.16
C GLY A 46 -4.22 -0.89 -4.79
N GLN A 47 -2.97 -0.47 -4.58
CA GLN A 47 -2.51 0.07 -3.28
C GLN A 47 -3.37 1.26 -2.81
N HIS A 48 -3.60 2.24 -3.69
CA HIS A 48 -4.42 3.42 -3.35
C HIS A 48 -5.88 3.05 -3.10
N ALA A 49 -6.43 2.09 -3.85
CA ALA A 49 -7.81 1.64 -3.65
C ALA A 49 -7.99 0.97 -2.28
N ALA A 50 -7.03 0.13 -1.85
CA ALA A 50 -7.06 -0.48 -0.52
C ALA A 50 -6.91 0.55 0.60
N ILE A 51 -6.00 1.52 0.47
CA ILE A 51 -5.84 2.62 1.45
C ILE A 51 -7.13 3.44 1.54
N ALA A 52 -7.74 3.80 0.40
CA ALA A 52 -9.00 4.53 0.38
C ALA A 52 -10.14 3.75 1.05
N GLN A 53 -10.17 2.43 0.86
CA GLN A 53 -11.14 1.55 1.52
C GLN A 53 -10.90 1.52 3.04
N LEU A 54 -9.66 1.38 3.50
CA LEU A 54 -9.32 1.42 4.94
C LEU A 54 -9.71 2.77 5.56
N LEU A 55 -9.39 3.89 4.92
CA LEU A 55 -9.76 5.23 5.41
C LEU A 55 -11.29 5.38 5.53
N LYS A 56 -12.05 4.82 4.58
CA LYS A 56 -13.51 4.81 4.64
C LYS A 56 -14.03 3.98 5.82
N ASP A 57 -13.43 2.81 6.05
CA ASP A 57 -13.81 1.91 7.14
C ASP A 57 -13.46 2.53 8.51
N GLU A 58 -12.30 3.17 8.64
CA GLU A 58 -11.89 3.92 9.83
C GLU A 58 -12.83 5.10 10.11
N ALA A 59 -13.16 5.89 9.09
CA ALA A 59 -14.09 7.02 9.24
C ALA A 59 -15.49 6.56 9.68
N ALA A 60 -15.97 5.41 9.17
CA ALA A 60 -17.24 4.82 9.60
C ALA A 60 -17.17 4.35 11.06
N ALA A 61 -16.09 3.69 11.46
CA ALA A 61 -15.87 3.22 12.83
C ALA A 61 -15.79 4.38 13.83
N MET A 62 -15.12 5.48 13.47
CA MET A 62 -15.05 6.68 14.30
C MET A 62 -16.44 7.28 14.51
N LYS A 63 -17.24 7.44 13.45
CA LYS A 63 -18.63 7.93 13.57
C LYS A 63 -19.46 7.06 14.52
N GLN A 64 -19.36 5.74 14.38
CA GLN A 64 -20.07 4.82 15.28
C GLN A 64 -19.65 5.03 16.75
N SER A 65 -18.34 5.13 17.01
CA SER A 65 -17.81 5.33 18.37
C SER A 65 -18.23 6.66 19.01
N THR A 66 -18.43 7.72 18.20
CA THR A 66 -18.90 9.01 18.69
C THR A 66 -20.37 8.98 19.09
N THR A 67 -21.18 8.14 18.44
CA THR A 67 -22.61 8.03 18.74
C THR A 67 -22.90 7.07 19.88
N ASN A 68 -22.11 5.99 20.02
CA ASN A 68 -22.25 5.00 21.08
C ASN A 68 -20.87 4.39 21.40
N PRO A 69 -20.57 4.10 22.68
CA PRO A 69 -19.35 3.37 23.03
C PRO A 69 -19.31 2.01 22.33
N LEU A 70 -18.17 1.71 21.69
CA LEU A 70 -17.97 0.41 21.05
C LEU A 70 -17.84 -0.70 22.09
N THR A 71 -18.53 -1.83 21.88
CA THR A 71 -18.36 -3.03 22.71
C THR A 71 -16.96 -3.63 22.53
N PRO A 72 -16.47 -4.47 23.46
CA PRO A 72 -15.20 -5.16 23.31
C PRO A 72 -15.09 -5.94 21.99
N GLU A 73 -16.14 -6.65 21.60
CA GLU A 73 -16.19 -7.46 20.37
C GLU A 73 -16.11 -6.57 19.12
N GLN A 74 -16.74 -5.38 19.17
CA GLN A 74 -16.67 -4.41 18.07
C GLN A 74 -15.25 -3.83 17.94
N LYS A 75 -14.60 -3.51 19.06
CA LYS A 75 -13.20 -3.04 19.06
C LYS A 75 -12.26 -4.09 18.49
N GLU A 76 -12.39 -5.34 18.94
CA GLU A 76 -11.57 -6.45 18.46
C GLU A 76 -11.77 -6.68 16.95
N ARG A 77 -13.01 -6.66 16.47
CA ARG A 77 -13.30 -6.76 15.03
C ARG A 77 -12.63 -5.63 14.25
N LEU A 78 -12.71 -4.38 14.73
CA LEU A 78 -12.06 -3.24 14.07
C LEU A 78 -10.54 -3.40 14.00
N GLU A 79 -9.90 -3.91 15.06
CA GLU A 79 -8.45 -4.20 15.04
C GLU A 79 -8.09 -5.30 14.04
N ARG A 80 -8.95 -6.32 13.87
CA ARG A 80 -8.77 -7.34 12.81
C ARG A 80 -8.93 -6.72 11.42
N GLU A 81 -9.94 -5.88 11.21
CA GLU A 81 -10.17 -5.21 9.91
C GLU A 81 -9.00 -4.32 9.49
N LYS A 82 -8.27 -3.70 10.43
CA LYS A 82 -7.02 -2.97 10.13
C LYS A 82 -5.93 -3.85 9.53
N GLN A 83 -6.00 -5.17 9.72
CA GLN A 83 -5.06 -6.15 9.18
C GLN A 83 -5.52 -6.81 7.87
N ARG A 84 -6.63 -6.32 7.30
CA ARG A 84 -7.27 -6.90 6.12
C ARG A 84 -6.39 -6.86 4.88
N PHE A 85 -5.79 -5.72 4.55
CA PHE A 85 -5.00 -5.59 3.34
C PHE A 85 -3.52 -5.80 3.63
N LYS A 86 -2.85 -6.57 2.76
CA LYS A 86 -1.41 -6.84 2.87
C LYS A 86 -0.71 -6.63 1.53
N TYR A 87 0.52 -6.13 1.59
CA TYR A 87 1.36 -5.96 0.41
C TYR A 87 1.87 -7.31 -0.10
N ILE A 88 1.73 -7.59 -1.39
CA ILE A 88 2.22 -8.86 -1.96
C ILE A 88 3.75 -8.99 -1.88
N CYS A 89 4.48 -7.87 -1.97
CA CYS A 89 5.93 -7.86 -1.96
C CYS A 89 6.53 -8.39 -0.65
N CYS A 90 5.93 -8.10 0.52
CA CYS A 90 6.49 -8.43 1.84
C CYS A 90 5.49 -8.99 2.87
N ASN A 91 4.21 -9.14 2.55
CA ASN A 91 3.15 -9.56 3.49
C ASN A 91 2.97 -8.63 4.69
N GLN A 92 3.48 -7.40 4.63
CA GLN A 92 3.21 -6.37 5.64
C GLN A 92 1.78 -5.84 5.47
N THR A 93 1.16 -5.52 6.60
CA THR A 93 -0.17 -4.91 6.65
C THR A 93 -0.15 -3.50 6.08
N VAL A 94 -1.12 -3.19 5.21
CA VAL A 94 -1.37 -1.83 4.74
C VAL A 94 -1.93 -1.01 5.90
N GLN A 95 -1.31 0.13 6.19
CA GLN A 95 -1.84 1.08 7.18
C GLN A 95 -2.35 2.32 6.46
N ALA A 96 -3.53 2.78 6.88
CA ALA A 96 -4.15 3.99 6.34
C ALA A 96 -3.47 5.28 6.84
N SER A 97 -2.84 5.22 8.02
CA SER A 97 -2.22 6.34 8.71
C SER A 97 -0.77 6.03 9.09
N GLY A 98 0.17 6.83 8.57
CA GLY A 98 1.60 6.76 8.91
C GLY A 98 2.51 6.48 7.70
N MET A 99 3.76 6.90 7.81
CA MET A 99 4.81 6.58 6.84
C MET A 99 5.22 5.12 7.06
N VAL A 100 4.53 4.17 6.41
CA VAL A 100 4.98 2.77 6.42
C VAL A 100 6.21 2.69 5.52
N GLY A 101 7.35 2.36 6.11
CA GLY A 101 8.58 2.14 5.35
C GLY A 101 8.37 0.99 4.37
N GLY A 102 8.58 1.26 3.08
CA GLY A 102 8.55 0.24 2.04
C GLY A 102 9.55 -0.90 2.28
N CYS A 103 9.29 -2.06 1.69
CA CYS A 103 10.21 -3.20 1.79
C CYS A 103 11.32 -3.19 0.74
N LYS A 104 11.20 -2.38 -0.32
CA LYS A 104 12.21 -2.26 -1.38
C LYS A 104 12.92 -0.92 -1.29
N ARG A 105 14.20 -0.96 -1.66
CA ARG A 105 15.06 0.23 -1.75
C ARG A 105 15.54 0.41 -3.18
N GLY A 106 15.44 1.63 -3.70
CA GLY A 106 15.79 1.96 -5.08
C GLY A 106 16.08 3.44 -5.27
N LYS A 107 16.14 3.86 -6.53
CA LYS A 107 16.03 5.28 -6.89
C LYS A 107 14.56 5.67 -6.81
N HIS A 108 14.28 6.96 -6.60
CA HIS A 108 12.94 7.49 -6.83
C HIS A 108 12.54 7.28 -8.29
N SER A 109 11.24 7.24 -8.60
CA SER A 109 10.79 7.25 -9.98
C SER A 109 11.18 8.57 -10.64
N LEU A 110 11.51 8.52 -11.92
CA LEU A 110 11.66 9.72 -12.74
C LEU A 110 10.34 10.51 -12.80
N ALA A 111 10.44 11.80 -13.08
CA ALA A 111 9.32 12.73 -13.02
C ALA A 111 8.25 12.54 -14.13
N ASP A 112 8.58 11.77 -15.16
CA ASP A 112 7.73 11.43 -16.30
C ASP A 112 6.92 10.15 -16.06
N VAL A 113 7.32 9.34 -15.09
CA VAL A 113 6.56 8.14 -14.69
C VAL A 113 5.24 8.59 -14.08
N LYS A 114 4.14 8.15 -14.69
CA LYS A 114 2.78 8.46 -14.22
C LYS A 114 2.33 7.43 -13.19
N LEU A 115 1.50 7.87 -12.24
CA LEU A 115 0.93 6.99 -11.21
C LEU A 115 0.22 5.77 -11.84
N ILE A 116 -0.60 5.99 -12.87
CA ILE A 116 -1.32 4.91 -13.55
C ILE A 116 -0.39 3.86 -14.18
N GLN A 117 0.78 4.28 -14.67
CA GLN A 117 1.77 3.35 -15.22
C GLN A 117 2.39 2.52 -14.09
N TRP A 118 2.79 3.17 -13.00
CA TRP A 118 3.34 2.48 -11.83
C TRP A 118 2.35 1.48 -11.22
N GLU A 119 1.08 1.89 -11.08
CA GLU A 119 0.02 1.00 -10.59
C GLU A 119 -0.19 -0.19 -11.52
N TYR A 120 -0.20 0.03 -12.84
CA TYR A 120 -0.31 -1.05 -13.81
C TYR A 120 0.85 -2.06 -13.69
N GLU A 121 2.09 -1.57 -13.58
CA GLU A 121 3.29 -2.41 -13.40
C GLU A 121 3.22 -3.23 -12.10
N CYS A 122 2.72 -2.62 -11.02
CA CYS A 122 2.50 -3.30 -9.75
C CYS A 122 1.42 -4.41 -9.86
N ASP A 123 0.32 -4.12 -10.55
CA ASP A 123 -0.84 -5.02 -10.66
C ASP A 123 -0.58 -6.24 -11.57
N HIS A 124 0.24 -6.04 -12.61
CA HIS A 124 0.53 -7.06 -13.64
C HIS A 124 1.90 -7.74 -13.47
N ASN A 125 2.54 -7.56 -12.31
CA ASN A 125 3.81 -8.22 -12.01
C ASN A 125 3.61 -9.75 -11.87
N ARG A 126 4.15 -10.52 -12.82
CA ARG A 126 3.99 -11.99 -12.88
C ARG A 126 4.56 -12.69 -11.65
N ASP A 127 5.72 -12.26 -11.16
CA ASP A 127 6.33 -12.87 -9.97
C ASP A 127 5.43 -12.72 -8.74
N TYR A 128 4.69 -11.61 -8.65
CA TYR A 128 3.71 -11.40 -7.58
C TYR A 128 2.41 -12.15 -7.78
N GLN A 129 2.00 -12.42 -9.01
CA GLN A 129 0.90 -13.34 -9.27
C GLN A 129 1.25 -14.75 -8.84
N ASP A 130 2.45 -15.24 -9.19
CA ASP A 130 2.92 -16.57 -8.77
C ASP A 130 3.04 -16.66 -7.25
N LYS A 131 3.57 -15.62 -6.60
CA LYS A 131 3.61 -15.53 -5.13
C LYS A 131 2.20 -15.60 -4.51
N ARG A 132 1.22 -14.90 -5.09
CA ARG A 132 -0.18 -14.95 -4.62
C ARG A 132 -0.78 -16.35 -4.78
N LEU A 133 -0.52 -17.03 -5.89
CA LEU A 133 -0.98 -18.41 -6.11
C LEU A 133 -0.37 -19.38 -5.10
N ASN A 134 0.93 -19.23 -4.80
CA ASN A 134 1.59 -20.03 -3.76
C ASN A 134 0.99 -19.77 -2.37
N LEU A 135 0.72 -18.51 -2.02
CA LEU A 135 0.04 -18.17 -0.77
C LEU A 135 -1.36 -18.80 -0.70
N LEU A 136 -2.10 -18.83 -1.81
CA LEU A 136 -3.42 -19.44 -1.88
C LEU A 136 -3.35 -20.96 -1.61
N GLN A 137 -2.35 -21.64 -2.19
CA GLN A 137 -2.13 -23.08 -1.97
C GLN A 137 -1.82 -23.39 -0.50
N THR A 138 -1.09 -22.53 0.20
CA THR A 138 -0.77 -22.74 1.63
C THR A 138 -1.93 -22.50 2.59
N ARG A 139 -3.07 -21.98 2.12
CA ARG A 139 -4.27 -21.73 2.95
C ARG A 139 -5.26 -22.89 2.95
N ILE A 140 -5.13 -23.81 2.00
CA ILE A 140 -5.96 -25.02 1.84
C ILE A 140 -5.30 -26.16 2.60
#